data_AF-A0A2S7U0F9-F1
#
_entry.id   AF-A0A2S7U0F9-F1
#
_cell.length_a   1.000
_cell.length_b   1.000
_cell.length_c   1.000
_cell.angle_alpha   90.00
_cell.angle_beta   90.00
_cell.angle_gamma   90.00
#
_symmetry.space_group_name_H-M   'P 1'
#
loop_
_entity.id
_entity.type
_entity.pdbx_description
1 polymer ?
#
loop_
_entity_poly.entity_id
_entity_poly.type
_entity_poly.pdbx_seq_one_letter_code
_entity_poly.pdbx_strand_id
1 'polypeptide(L)'
;MKGSPIIATAITIVVLLGLYIGMRAIILPEQLKSATVDAHAGHDHSSHQESTGGHDDNALETDFELYFSSIPKTVTITQPSTKKEIVKITDLDSAEWTGSGTMSLNGHFVELQIDVEWQTPSEMNFAQIVVSPARHDSRDKTLRSDGDISDIAEFNW
;
A
#
# COMPACT_ATOMS: atom_id res chain seq x y z
N MET A 1 -19.69 -12.26 -41.08
CA MET A 1 -20.27 -11.82 -39.80
C MET A 1 -19.46 -10.62 -39.33
N LYS A 2 -19.96 -9.39 -39.54
CA LYS A 2 -19.26 -8.17 -39.14
C LYS A 2 -19.64 -7.90 -37.67
N GLY A 3 -18.83 -8.40 -36.74
CA GLY A 3 -19.00 -8.11 -35.32
C GLY A 3 -18.84 -6.61 -35.12
N SER A 4 -19.87 -5.96 -34.58
CA SER A 4 -19.82 -4.52 -34.34
C SER A 4 -18.76 -4.24 -33.26
N PRO A 5 -17.76 -3.38 -33.51
CA PRO A 5 -16.69 -3.08 -32.55
C PRO A 5 -17.24 -2.67 -31.18
N ILE A 6 -18.39 -1.99 -31.19
CA ILE A 6 -19.11 -1.51 -30.00
C ILE A 6 -19.57 -2.66 -29.11
N ILE A 7 -20.01 -3.77 -29.70
CA ILE A 7 -20.48 -4.95 -28.95
C ILE A 7 -19.29 -5.66 -28.31
N ALA A 8 -18.16 -5.73 -29.00
CA ALA A 8 -16.93 -6.30 -28.44
C ALA A 8 -16.43 -5.48 -27.25
N THR A 9 -16.42 -4.14 -27.35
CA THR A 9 -15.99 -3.28 -26.25
C THR A 9 -16.92 -3.39 -25.04
N ALA A 10 -18.23 -3.44 -25.26
CA ALA A 10 -19.20 -3.60 -24.17
C ALA A 10 -19.03 -4.94 -23.43
N ILE A 11 -18.78 -6.03 -24.16
CA ILE A 11 -18.50 -7.34 -23.56
C ILE A 11 -17.21 -7.29 -22.75
N THR A 12 -16.14 -6.69 -23.27
CA THR A 12 -14.86 -6.57 -22.55
C THR A 12 -15.02 -5.76 -21.25
N ILE A 13 -15.79 -4.67 -21.27
CA ILE A 13 -16.06 -3.87 -20.06
C ILE A 13 -16.81 -4.71 -19.02
N VAL A 14 -17.82 -5.48 -19.42
CA VAL A 14 -18.58 -6.36 -18.51
C VAL A 14 -17.70 -7.46 -17.93
N VAL A 15 -16.81 -8.06 -18.74
CA VAL A 15 -15.87 -9.09 -18.29
C VAL A 15 -14.86 -8.50 -17.30
N LEU A 16 -14.28 -7.33 -17.59
CA LEU A 16 -13.34 -6.65 -16.69
C LEU A 16 -14.02 -6.23 -15.37
N LEU A 17 -15.25 -5.73 -15.43
CA LEU A 17 -16.03 -5.38 -14.23
C LEU A 17 -16.35 -6.63 -13.39
N GLY A 18 -16.71 -7.75 -14.03
CA GLY A 18 -16.93 -9.03 -13.36
C GLY A 18 -15.67 -9.58 -12.69
N LEU A 19 -14.52 -9.49 -13.36
CA LEU A 19 -13.22 -9.87 -12.83
C LEU A 19 -12.81 -8.98 -11.65
N TYR A 20 -13.06 -7.68 -11.74
CA TYR A 20 -12.80 -6.73 -10.67
C TYR A 20 -13.68 -7.02 -9.43
N ILE A 21 -14.98 -7.27 -9.61
CA ILE A 21 -15.88 -7.65 -8.51
C ILE A 21 -15.47 -9.00 -7.89
N GLY A 22 -15.09 -9.98 -8.73
CA GLY A 22 -14.61 -11.29 -8.28
C GLY A 22 -13.33 -11.20 -7.46
N MET A 23 -12.33 -10.42 -7.92
CA MET A 23 -11.12 -10.17 -7.13
C MET A 23 -11.44 -9.45 -5.82
N ARG A 24 -12.37 -8.49 -5.83
CA ARG A 24 -12.81 -7.81 -4.60
C ARG A 24 -13.47 -8.78 -3.60
N ALA A 25 -14.21 -9.77 -4.07
CA ALA A 25 -14.85 -10.77 -3.21
C ALA A 25 -13.87 -11.80 -2.62
N ILE A 26 -12.74 -12.06 -3.30
CA ILE A 26 -11.69 -12.98 -2.81
C ILE A 26 -10.74 -12.27 -1.84
N ILE A 27 -10.53 -10.95 -2.01
CA ILE A 27 -9.58 -10.16 -1.20
C ILE A 27 -10.23 -9.56 0.05
N LEU A 28 -11.56 -9.37 0.08
CA LEU A 28 -12.25 -9.07 1.35
C LEU A 28 -12.50 -10.39 2.11
N PRO A 29 -11.93 -10.61 3.30
CA PRO A 29 -12.40 -11.69 4.16
C PRO A 29 -13.88 -11.45 4.45
N GLU A 30 -14.69 -12.48 4.19
CA GLU A 30 -16.07 -12.54 4.65
C GLU A 30 -16.10 -12.15 6.14
N GLN A 31 -16.87 -11.09 6.45
CA GLN A 31 -17.51 -11.01 7.75
C GLN A 31 -18.48 -12.20 7.84
N LEU A 32 -17.98 -13.35 8.32
CA LEU A 32 -18.82 -14.45 8.76
C LEU A 32 -19.54 -14.02 10.04
N LYS A 33 -20.74 -13.49 9.84
CA LYS A 33 -21.72 -13.21 10.88
C LYS A 33 -22.25 -14.53 11.46
N SER A 34 -21.95 -14.72 12.75
CA SER A 34 -22.71 -15.45 13.79
C SER A 34 -23.25 -16.85 13.51
N ALA A 35 -22.78 -17.81 14.32
CA ALA A 35 -23.62 -18.87 14.86
C ALA A 35 -23.73 -18.68 16.39
N THR A 36 -24.90 -18.23 16.84
CA THR A 36 -25.47 -18.46 18.18
C THR A 36 -25.85 -19.97 18.25
N VAL A 37 -25.84 -20.77 19.32
CA VAL A 37 -26.29 -20.71 20.74
C VAL A 37 -25.64 -21.94 21.44
N ASP A 38 -25.13 -21.89 22.68
CA ASP A 38 -25.79 -22.37 23.91
C ASP A 38 -24.89 -22.01 25.12
N ALA A 39 -25.34 -21.13 26.02
CA ALA A 39 -26.02 -21.47 27.27
C ALA A 39 -25.11 -22.11 28.34
N HIS A 40 -24.66 -21.31 29.33
CA HIS A 40 -24.91 -21.58 30.74
C HIS A 40 -24.66 -20.33 31.62
N ALA A 41 -25.48 -20.25 32.66
CA ALA A 41 -25.69 -19.16 33.58
C ALA A 41 -24.47 -18.71 34.38
N GLY A 42 -24.40 -17.40 34.64
CA GLY A 42 -23.53 -16.82 35.67
C GLY A 42 -23.74 -15.31 35.75
N HIS A 43 -24.42 -14.87 36.80
CA HIS A 43 -24.44 -13.49 37.31
C HIS A 43 -23.03 -12.86 37.24
N ASP A 44 -22.88 -11.63 36.75
CA ASP A 44 -22.67 -10.47 37.63
C ASP A 44 -22.57 -9.13 36.87
N HIS A 45 -22.89 -8.07 37.60
CA HIS A 45 -22.99 -6.69 37.15
C HIS A 45 -21.63 -6.06 36.80
N SER A 46 -21.52 -5.33 35.68
CA SER A 46 -20.89 -3.98 35.61
C SER A 46 -20.72 -3.45 34.18
N SER A 47 -21.14 -2.20 34.02
CA SER A 47 -20.73 -1.19 33.03
C SER A 47 -20.68 -1.56 31.54
N HIS A 48 -21.64 -1.01 30.80
CA HIS A 48 -21.43 -0.57 29.42
C HIS A 48 -20.12 0.21 29.30
N GLN A 49 -19.11 -0.43 28.73
CA GLN A 49 -18.09 0.25 27.95
C GLN A 49 -18.22 -0.32 26.55
N GLU A 50 -18.84 0.46 25.67
CA GLU A 50 -18.75 0.23 24.23
C GLU A 50 -17.26 0.10 23.90
N SER A 51 -16.88 -1.10 23.47
CA SER A 51 -15.67 -1.32 22.71
C SER A 51 -15.83 -0.57 21.40
N THR A 52 -15.54 0.72 21.41
CA THR A 52 -15.23 1.46 20.18
C THR A 52 -14.00 0.78 19.60
N GLY A 53 -14.21 -0.06 18.59
CA GLY A 53 -13.15 -0.59 17.78
C GLY A 53 -12.22 0.55 17.40
N GLY A 54 -10.94 0.41 17.77
CA GLY A 54 -9.93 1.44 17.54
C GLY A 54 -9.93 1.81 16.07
N HIS A 55 -10.48 2.97 15.74
CA HIS A 55 -10.13 3.65 14.52
C HIS A 55 -8.66 4.01 14.67
N ASP A 56 -7.84 3.54 13.73
CA ASP A 56 -6.45 3.97 13.61
C ASP A 56 -6.48 5.40 13.04
N ASP A 57 -6.83 6.38 13.89
CA ASP A 57 -7.08 7.79 13.54
C ASP A 57 -5.85 8.50 12.91
N ASN A 58 -4.72 7.80 12.83
CA ASN A 58 -3.45 8.30 12.28
C ASN A 58 -3.11 7.73 10.90
N ALA A 59 -3.93 6.83 10.36
CA ALA A 59 -3.73 6.28 9.02
C ALA A 59 -4.03 7.35 7.95
N LEU A 60 -3.03 7.67 7.13
CA LEU A 60 -3.11 8.69 6.11
C LEU A 60 -2.89 8.10 4.72
N GLU A 61 -3.82 8.38 3.81
CA GLU A 61 -3.62 8.20 2.37
C GLU A 61 -2.42 9.06 1.95
N THR A 62 -1.47 8.44 1.26
CA THR A 62 -0.21 9.06 0.89
C THR A 62 0.14 8.71 -0.54
N ASP A 63 0.38 9.73 -1.35
CA ASP A 63 0.90 9.56 -2.71
C ASP A 63 2.43 9.46 -2.67
N PHE A 64 2.97 8.57 -3.51
CA PHE A 64 4.38 8.31 -3.66
C PHE A 64 4.80 8.53 -5.11
N GLU A 65 5.90 9.25 -5.29
CA GLU A 65 6.62 9.31 -6.57
C GLU A 65 8.03 8.78 -6.34
N LEU A 66 8.45 7.85 -7.20
CA LEU A 66 9.74 7.18 -7.11
C LEU A 66 10.52 7.41 -8.40
N TYR A 67 11.76 7.88 -8.28
CA TYR A 67 12.67 8.11 -9.39
C TYR A 67 13.97 7.33 -9.17
N PHE A 68 14.41 6.60 -10.18
CA PHE A 68 15.51 5.65 -10.07
C PHE A 68 16.64 5.95 -11.06
N SER A 69 17.87 5.56 -10.71
CA SER A 69 19.03 5.63 -11.62
C SER A 69 18.94 4.72 -12.84
N SER A 70 18.26 3.58 -12.69
CA SER A 70 18.00 2.58 -13.73
C SER A 70 16.69 1.86 -13.42
N ILE A 71 16.25 0.92 -14.26
CA ILE A 71 15.01 0.19 -14.01
C ILE A 71 15.24 -0.83 -12.88
N PRO A 72 14.54 -0.72 -11.73
CA PRO A 72 14.62 -1.71 -10.68
C PRO A 72 13.81 -2.97 -11.06
N LYS A 73 14.23 -4.11 -10.52
CA LYS A 73 13.49 -5.38 -10.62
C LYS A 73 12.34 -5.41 -9.62
N THR A 74 12.60 -4.99 -8.38
CA THR A 74 11.58 -4.89 -7.33
C THR A 74 11.83 -3.67 -6.45
N VAL A 75 10.74 -3.13 -5.91
CA VAL A 75 10.78 -2.05 -4.93
C VAL A 75 9.78 -2.37 -3.82
N THR A 76 10.23 -2.27 -2.57
CA THR A 76 9.36 -2.45 -1.40
C THR A 76 9.53 -1.26 -0.46
N ILE A 77 8.40 -0.71 0.00
CA ILE A 77 8.32 0.33 1.02
C ILE A 77 7.61 -0.27 2.22
N THR A 78 8.29 -0.32 3.36
CA THR A 78 7.76 -0.91 4.60
C THR A 78 7.86 0.09 5.74
N GLN A 79 6.85 0.18 6.59
CA GLN A 79 6.96 0.94 7.85
C GLN A 79 7.73 0.09 8.89
N PRO A 80 8.95 0.49 9.31
CA PRO A 80 9.82 -0.39 10.11
C PRO A 80 9.25 -0.75 11.48
N SER A 81 8.50 0.17 12.10
CA SER A 81 7.92 0.02 13.43
C SER A 81 6.79 -1.00 13.49
N THR A 82 5.99 -1.11 12.42
CA THR A 82 4.84 -2.02 12.33
C THR A 82 5.11 -3.23 11.45
N LYS A 83 6.21 -3.22 10.67
CA LYS A 83 6.48 -4.19 9.59
C LYS A 83 5.40 -4.24 8.52
N LYS A 84 4.55 -3.21 8.45
CA LYS A 84 3.49 -3.10 7.45
C LYS A 84 4.12 -2.74 6.11
N GLU A 85 3.91 -3.59 5.11
CA GLU A 85 4.20 -3.27 3.72
C GLU A 85 3.21 -2.20 3.24
N ILE A 86 3.73 -1.07 2.77
CA ILE A 86 2.94 0.05 2.28
C ILE A 86 2.81 -0.06 0.76
N VAL A 87 3.92 -0.32 0.09
CA VAL A 87 4.00 -0.50 -1.36
C VAL A 87 4.93 -1.66 -1.66
N LYS A 88 4.53 -2.53 -2.60
CA LYS A 88 5.41 -3.51 -3.21
C LYS A 88 5.15 -3.54 -4.71
N ILE A 89 6.21 -3.31 -5.46
CA ILE A 89 6.18 -3.23 -6.91
C ILE A 89 7.13 -4.29 -7.44
N THR A 90 6.61 -5.13 -8.32
CA THR A 90 7.37 -6.11 -9.08
C THR A 90 7.25 -5.79 -10.56
N ASP A 91 8.26 -6.17 -11.33
CA ASP A 91 8.24 -6.07 -12.80
C ASP A 91 8.09 -4.63 -13.31
N LEU A 92 8.89 -3.69 -12.77
CA LEU A 92 8.92 -2.32 -13.28
C LEU A 92 9.45 -2.30 -14.72
N ASP A 93 8.81 -1.51 -15.56
CA ASP A 93 9.20 -1.25 -16.96
C ASP A 93 9.77 0.16 -17.17
N SER A 94 9.81 0.96 -16.10
CA SER A 94 10.24 2.36 -16.08
C SER A 94 11.15 2.64 -14.87
N ALA A 95 12.00 3.65 -15.02
CA ALA A 95 12.80 4.22 -13.92
C ALA A 95 12.03 5.29 -13.12
N GLU A 96 10.73 5.43 -13.39
CA GLU A 96 9.81 6.32 -12.69
C GLU A 96 8.56 5.53 -12.32
N TRP A 97 8.05 5.72 -11.11
CA TRP A 97 6.81 5.11 -10.65
C TRP A 97 6.01 6.07 -9.78
N THR A 98 4.69 6.05 -9.93
CA THR A 98 3.77 6.80 -9.08
C THR A 98 2.67 5.90 -8.58
N GLY A 99 2.27 6.05 -7.32
CA GLY A 99 1.14 5.34 -6.75
C GLY A 99 0.82 5.83 -5.36
N SER A 100 -0.05 5.11 -4.65
CA SER A 100 -0.49 5.50 -3.32
C SER A 100 -0.42 4.34 -2.33
N GLY A 101 -0.35 4.68 -1.05
CA GLY A 101 -0.39 3.73 0.05
C GLY A 101 -0.83 4.40 1.35
N THR A 102 -1.16 3.59 2.34
CA THR A 102 -1.58 4.08 3.67
C THR A 102 -0.45 3.92 4.67
N MET A 103 0.05 5.04 5.18
CA MET A 103 1.05 5.08 6.26
C MET A 103 0.50 5.81 7.49
N SER A 104 1.09 5.55 8.66
CA SER A 104 0.74 6.26 9.88
C SER A 104 1.87 7.22 10.28
N LEU A 105 1.54 8.50 10.45
CA LEU A 105 2.48 9.49 10.98
C LEU A 105 2.48 9.42 12.51
N ASN A 106 3.67 9.36 13.11
CA ASN A 106 3.84 9.47 14.55
C ASN A 106 4.37 10.86 14.89
N GLY A 107 3.49 11.77 15.31
CA GLY A 107 3.88 13.13 15.68
C GLY A 107 4.53 13.91 14.53
N HIS A 108 3.94 13.85 13.33
CA HIS A 108 4.47 14.47 12.09
C HIS A 108 5.79 13.89 11.59
N PHE A 109 6.12 12.68 12.02
CA PHE A 109 7.31 11.96 11.58
C PHE A 109 6.96 10.56 11.07
N VAL A 110 7.70 10.09 10.08
CA VAL A 110 7.65 8.70 9.62
C VAL A 110 9.02 8.21 9.17
N GLU A 111 9.27 6.94 9.46
CA GLU A 111 10.38 6.15 8.92
C GLU A 111 9.82 5.18 7.90
N LEU A 112 10.46 5.10 6.74
CA LEU A 112 10.14 4.14 5.70
C LEU A 112 11.40 3.34 5.36
N GLN A 113 11.35 2.02 5.52
CA GLN A 113 12.34 1.12 4.95
C GLN A 113 12.10 1.05 3.45
N ILE A 114 13.12 1.40 2.67
CA ILE A 114 13.10 1.34 1.22
C ILE A 114 14.07 0.26 0.77
N ASP A 115 13.53 -0.79 0.15
CA ASP A 115 14.30 -1.87 -0.44
C ASP A 115 14.14 -1.82 -1.97
N VAL A 116 15.26 -1.73 -2.69
CA VAL A 116 15.31 -1.68 -4.16
C VAL A 116 16.29 -2.73 -4.65
N GLU A 117 15.78 -3.71 -5.41
CA GLU A 117 16.61 -4.67 -6.16
C GLU A 117 16.73 -4.19 -7.61
N TRP A 118 17.95 -4.14 -8.16
CA TRP A 118 18.15 -3.67 -9.54
C TRP A 118 18.07 -4.78 -10.58
N GLN A 119 17.45 -4.50 -11.73
CA GLN A 119 17.57 -5.39 -12.90
C GLN A 119 18.94 -5.19 -13.58
N THR A 120 19.37 -3.93 -13.69
CA THR A 120 20.66 -3.55 -14.27
C THR A 120 21.27 -2.46 -13.40
N PRO A 121 22.09 -2.84 -12.39
CA PRO A 121 22.73 -1.88 -11.52
C PRO A 121 23.74 -1.03 -12.30
N SER A 122 23.83 0.24 -11.92
CA SER A 122 24.83 1.20 -12.38
C SER A 122 26.01 1.28 -11.40
N GLU A 123 27.05 2.06 -11.73
CA GLU A 123 28.19 2.30 -10.82
C GLU A 123 27.77 3.00 -9.51
N MET A 124 26.67 3.76 -9.54
CA MET A 124 26.12 4.47 -8.37
C MET A 124 24.61 4.53 -8.50
N ASN A 125 23.92 3.61 -7.84
CA ASN A 125 22.47 3.56 -7.88
C ASN A 125 21.86 4.60 -6.95
N PHE A 126 20.72 5.15 -7.37
CA PHE A 126 19.92 6.02 -6.51
C PHE A 126 18.43 5.71 -6.63
N ALA A 127 17.72 5.96 -5.53
CA ALA A 127 16.27 6.04 -5.49
C ALA A 127 15.89 7.36 -4.79
N GLN A 128 15.17 8.23 -5.49
CA GLN A 128 14.53 9.39 -4.89
C GLN A 128 13.06 9.04 -4.64
N ILE A 129 12.61 9.31 -3.42
CA ILE A 129 11.26 9.04 -2.95
C ILE A 129 10.65 10.37 -2.57
N VAL A 130 9.55 10.75 -3.23
CA VAL A 130 8.70 11.87 -2.85
C VAL A 130 7.47 11.29 -2.15
N VAL A 131 7.18 11.80 -0.95
CA VAL A 131 6.08 11.37 -0.10
C VAL A 131 5.13 12.54 0.10
N SER A 132 3.87 12.35 -0.25
CA SER A 132 2.82 13.37 -0.23
C SER A 132 1.62 12.87 0.60
N PRO A 133 1.68 12.94 1.94
CA PRO A 133 0.57 12.53 2.79
C PRO A 133 -0.60 13.50 2.65
N ALA A 134 -1.83 12.99 2.70
CA ALA A 134 -3.02 13.82 2.64
C ALA A 134 -2.99 14.91 3.73
N ARG A 135 -3.22 16.16 3.33
CA ARG A 135 -3.22 17.36 4.20
C ARG A 135 -1.83 17.78 4.73
N HIS A 136 -0.74 17.26 4.18
CA HIS A 136 0.62 17.68 4.45
C HIS A 136 1.34 18.07 3.15
N ASP A 137 2.38 18.91 3.25
CA ASP A 137 3.24 19.24 2.10
C ASP A 137 4.07 18.01 1.68
N SER A 138 4.44 17.93 0.40
CA SER A 138 5.34 16.87 -0.07
C SER A 138 6.75 17.02 0.51
N ARG A 139 7.39 15.89 0.81
CA ARG A 139 8.79 15.80 1.25
C ARG A 139 9.51 14.75 0.40
N ASP A 140 10.79 14.96 0.14
CA ASP A 140 11.59 14.01 -0.64
C ASP A 140 12.89 13.59 0.06
N LYS A 141 13.36 12.40 -0.28
CA LYS A 141 14.63 11.84 0.17
C LYS A 141 15.28 11.09 -0.97
N THR A 142 16.59 11.24 -1.13
CA THR A 142 17.39 10.42 -2.06
C THR A 142 18.26 9.45 -1.28
N LEU A 143 18.16 8.17 -1.61
CA LEU A 143 19.01 7.08 -1.12
C LEU A 143 20.00 6.68 -2.22
N ARG A 144 21.21 6.27 -1.83
CA ARG A 144 22.28 5.91 -2.77
C ARG A 144 23.05 4.68 -2.30
N SER A 145 23.45 3.83 -3.23
CA SER A 145 24.23 2.61 -2.97
C SER A 145 25.00 2.19 -4.22
N ASP A 146 26.16 1.54 -4.05
CA ASP A 146 26.91 0.92 -5.16
C ASP A 146 26.21 -0.36 -5.67
N GLY A 147 25.19 -0.85 -4.97
CA GLY A 147 24.39 -2.04 -5.32
C GLY A 147 22.91 -1.82 -5.05
N ASP A 148 22.24 -2.87 -4.56
CA ASP A 148 20.86 -2.77 -4.07
C ASP A 148 20.77 -1.75 -2.92
N ILE A 149 19.60 -1.13 -2.79
CA ILE A 149 19.31 -0.21 -1.69
C ILE A 149 18.48 -0.96 -0.66
N SER A 150 18.88 -0.88 0.60
CA SER A 150 18.10 -1.32 1.75
C SER A 150 18.42 -0.36 2.89
N ASP A 151 17.66 0.73 2.97
CA ASP A 151 17.94 1.83 3.90
C ASP A 151 16.65 2.52 4.36
N ILE A 152 16.76 3.29 5.44
CA ILE A 152 15.65 4.00 6.06
C ILE A 152 15.59 5.45 5.55
N ALA A 153 14.45 5.82 4.97
CA ALA A 153 14.11 7.19 4.64
C ALA A 153 13.25 7.81 5.75
N GLU A 154 13.77 8.87 6.35
CA GLU A 154 13.12 9.64 7.42
C GLU A 154 12.49 10.92 6.86
N PHE A 155 11.22 11.16 7.20
CA PHE A 155 10.48 12.36 6.78
C PHE A 155 9.85 13.04 8.00
N ASN A 156 9.99 14.38 8.04
CA ASN A 156 9.45 15.24 9.08
C ASN A 156 8.56 16.34 8.47
N TRP A 157 7.42 16.61 9.09
CA TRP A 157 6.48 17.67 8.70
C TRP A 157 6.37 18.77 9.75
#